data_AF-A0A7W5Y8Y3-F1
#
_entry.id   AF-A0A7W5Y8Y3-F1
#
_cell.length_a   1.000
_cell.length_b   1.000
_cell.length_c   1.000
_cell.angle_alpha   90.00
_cell.angle_beta   90.00
_cell.angle_gamma   90.00
#
_symmetry.space_group_name_H-M   'P 1'
#
loop_
_entity.id
_entity.type
_entity.pdbx_description
1 polymer ?
#
loop_
_entity_poly.entity_id
_entity_poly.type
_entity_poly.pdbx_seq_one_letter_code
_entity_poly.pdbx_strand_id
1 'polypeptide(L)'
;MAGRTVSDTIKAGHLVRAASQQDGRRTVLHLSPEGVELMARFRRHQRSAFEYVTAGWPERERLEFARLPGRHAAEDRARHRRRSWDAREERDIHRGWA
;
A
#
# COMPACT_ATOMS: atom_id res chain seq x y z
N MET A 1 11.80 -8.85 -7.74
CA MET A 1 11.97 -7.37 -7.65
C MET A 1 11.70 -6.84 -6.25
N ALA A 2 10.55 -7.15 -5.62
CA ALA A 2 10.18 -6.60 -4.30
C ALA A 2 11.23 -6.78 -3.18
N GLY A 3 11.88 -7.95 -3.08
CA GLY A 3 12.86 -8.21 -2.02
C GLY A 3 14.12 -7.33 -2.07
N ARG A 4 14.60 -6.99 -3.27
CA ARG A 4 15.76 -6.10 -3.45
C ARG A 4 15.41 -4.67 -3.03
N THR A 5 14.27 -4.16 -3.51
CA THR A 5 13.75 -2.84 -3.11
C THR A 5 13.59 -2.73 -1.59
N VAL A 6 13.04 -3.77 -0.93
CA VAL A 6 12.94 -3.79 0.53
C VAL A 6 14.30 -3.74 1.21
N SER A 7 15.26 -4.53 0.73
CA SER A 7 16.62 -4.53 1.30
C SER A 7 17.28 -3.17 1.16
N ASP A 8 17.12 -2.50 0.03
CA ASP A 8 17.75 -1.21 -0.22
C ASP A 8 17.09 -0.11 0.63
N THR A 9 15.77 -0.16 0.81
CA THR A 9 15.05 0.77 1.69
C THR A 9 15.39 0.58 3.17
N ILE A 10 15.70 -0.66 3.60
CA ILE A 10 16.23 -0.93 4.95
C ILE A 10 17.64 -0.35 5.09
N LYS A 11 18.52 -0.58 4.11
CA LYS A 11 19.88 -0.01 4.10
C LYS A 11 19.87 1.53 4.11
N ALA A 12 18.88 2.14 3.46
CA ALA A 12 18.65 3.58 3.48
C ALA A 12 18.07 4.10 4.81
N GLY A 13 17.77 3.22 5.78
CA GLY A 13 17.30 3.59 7.12
C GLY A 13 15.82 3.96 7.19
N HIS A 14 15.01 3.66 6.17
CA HIS A 14 13.58 4.04 6.13
C HIS A 14 12.64 2.91 6.58
N LEU A 15 13.15 1.67 6.66
CA LEU A 15 12.40 0.50 7.12
C LEU A 15 13.19 -0.27 8.16
N VAL A 16 12.47 -0.82 9.13
CA VAL A 16 12.99 -1.71 10.17
C VAL A 16 12.29 -3.06 10.08
N ARG A 17 13.06 -4.15 10.15
CA ARG A 17 12.53 -5.51 10.28
C ARG A 17 12.17 -5.77 11.74
N ALA A 18 10.98 -6.28 11.99
CA ALA A 18 10.59 -6.77 13.30
C ALA A 18 10.00 -8.18 13.21
N ALA A 19 10.06 -8.92 14.31
CA ALA A 19 9.36 -10.19 14.43
C ALA A 19 7.85 -9.93 14.43
N SER A 20 7.09 -10.73 13.69
CA SER A 20 5.64 -10.67 13.74
C SER A 20 5.15 -11.15 15.10
N GLN A 21 4.36 -10.32 15.79
CA GLN A 21 3.75 -10.68 17.07
C GLN A 21 2.66 -11.76 16.93
N GLN A 22 2.10 -11.96 15.73
CA GLN A 22 1.07 -12.97 15.46
C GLN A 22 1.65 -14.32 15.03
N ASP A 23 2.89 -14.34 14.53
CA ASP A 23 3.55 -15.52 14.00
C ASP A 23 5.06 -15.27 13.97
N GLY A 24 5.80 -15.80 14.95
CA GLY A 24 7.24 -15.57 15.09
C GLY A 24 8.08 -16.09 13.92
N ARG A 25 7.51 -16.92 13.03
CA ARG A 25 8.17 -17.37 11.79
C ARG A 25 8.13 -16.32 10.68
N ARG A 26 7.40 -15.21 10.88
CA ARG A 26 7.26 -14.11 9.90
C ARG A 26 8.02 -12.87 10.36
N THR A 27 8.63 -12.19 9.38
CA THR A 27 9.16 -10.83 9.55
C THR A 27 8.16 -9.81 9.04
N VAL A 28 7.87 -8.79 9.83
CA VAL A 28 7.12 -7.60 9.42
C VAL A 28 8.06 -6.43 9.19
N LEU A 29 7.61 -5.46 8.41
CA LEU A 29 8.34 -4.23 8.12
C LEU A 29 7.59 -3.06 8.74
N HIS A 30 8.31 -2.24 9.50
CA HIS A 30 7.82 -0.97 10.02
C HIS A 30 8.58 0.18 9.37
N LEU A 31 7.92 1.33 9.22
CA LEU A 31 8.62 2.57 8.93
C LEU A 31 9.45 2.96 10.15
N SER A 32 10.71 3.35 9.92
CA SER A 32 11.48 4.08 10.92
C SER A 32 10.92 5.51 11.08
N PRO A 33 11.33 6.26 12.12
CA PRO A 33 11.02 7.69 12.22
C PRO A 33 11.40 8.48 10.95
N GLU A 34 12.55 8.20 10.36
CA GLU A 34 13.04 8.80 9.13
C GLU A 34 12.17 8.38 7.92
N GLY A 35 11.72 7.13 7.90
CA GLY A 35 10.78 6.62 6.91
C GLY A 35 9.42 7.31 6.99
N VAL A 36 8.92 7.60 8.20
CA VAL A 36 7.69 8.37 8.41
C VAL A 36 7.85 9.80 7.86
N GLU A 37 8.94 10.48 8.18
CA GLU A 37 9.19 11.84 7.67
C GLU A 37 9.35 11.86 6.14
N LEU A 38 10.04 10.87 5.57
CA LEU A 38 10.15 10.72 4.12
C LEU A 38 8.77 10.58 3.47
N MET A 39 7.91 9.73 4.04
CA MET A 39 6.54 9.56 3.55
C MET A 39 5.71 10.84 3.70
N ALA A 40 5.88 11.60 4.78
CA ALA A 40 5.23 12.88 4.96
C ALA A 40 5.66 13.90 3.88
N ARG A 41 6.97 14.01 3.62
CA ARG A 41 7.52 14.85 2.54
C ARG A 41 6.97 14.44 1.17
N PHE A 42 6.95 13.15 0.89
CA PHE A 42 6.42 12.62 -0.36
C PHE A 42 4.94 12.97 -0.56
N ARG A 43 4.11 12.79 0.48
CA ARG A 43 2.68 13.17 0.44
C ARG A 43 2.48 14.67 0.22
N ARG A 44 3.30 15.51 0.85
CA ARG A 44 3.29 16.96 0.61
C ARG A 44 3.61 17.27 -0.85
N HIS A 45 4.66 16.65 -1.39
CA HIS A 45 5.05 16.85 -2.79
C HIS A 45 3.96 16.39 -3.77
N GLN A 46 3.35 15.21 -3.54
CA GLN A 46 2.22 14.74 -4.34
C GLN A 46 1.04 15.72 -4.32
N ARG A 47 0.72 16.27 -3.14
CA ARG A 47 -0.32 17.29 -3.02
C ARG A 47 0.01 18.56 -3.80
N SER A 48 1.21 19.10 -3.64
CA SER A 48 1.63 20.30 -4.37
C SER A 48 1.62 20.08 -5.89
N ALA A 49 2.06 18.91 -6.36
CA ALA A 49 1.99 18.56 -7.77
C ALA A 49 0.53 18.50 -8.26
N PHE A 50 -0.38 17.90 -7.49
CA PHE A 50 -1.81 17.87 -7.81
C PHE A 50 -2.40 19.28 -7.89
N GLU A 51 -2.12 20.14 -6.91
CA GLU A 51 -2.59 21.53 -6.90
C GLU A 51 -2.06 22.32 -8.10
N TYR A 52 -0.79 22.11 -8.45
CA TYR A 52 -0.17 22.75 -9.61
C TYR A 52 -0.80 22.33 -10.93
N VAL A 53 -0.91 21.02 -11.20
CA VAL A 53 -1.44 20.53 -12.49
C VAL A 53 -2.94 20.82 -12.66
N THR A 54 -3.68 20.97 -11.56
CA THR A 54 -5.11 21.28 -11.58
C THR A 54 -5.41 22.77 -11.37
N ALA A 55 -4.41 23.65 -11.34
CA ALA A 55 -4.56 25.05 -10.96
C ALA A 55 -5.58 25.85 -11.80
N GLY A 56 -5.86 25.43 -13.03
CA GLY A 56 -6.85 26.06 -13.92
C GLY A 56 -8.25 25.46 -13.84
N TRP A 57 -8.47 24.38 -13.09
CA TRP A 57 -9.74 23.65 -13.11
C TRP A 57 -10.76 24.29 -12.17
N PRO A 58 -12.07 24.22 -12.47
CA PRO A 58 -13.11 24.51 -11.49
C PRO A 58 -12.98 23.63 -10.24
N GLU A 59 -13.29 24.16 -9.07
CA GLU A 59 -13.17 23.45 -7.79
C GLU A 59 -13.90 22.10 -7.79
N ARG A 60 -15.12 22.06 -8.37
CA ARG A 60 -15.90 20.82 -8.49
C ARG A 60 -15.13 19.72 -9.22
N GLU A 61 -14.44 20.06 -10.31
CA GLU A 61 -13.70 19.10 -11.14
C GLU A 61 -12.46 18.60 -10.40
N ARG A 62 -11.79 19.48 -9.62
CA ARG A 62 -10.67 19.07 -8.75
C ARG A 62 -11.10 18.10 -7.67
N LEU A 63 -12.21 18.39 -6.98
CA LEU A 63 -12.76 17.53 -5.94
C LEU A 63 -13.21 16.18 -6.50
N GLU A 64 -13.87 16.20 -7.66
CA GLU A 64 -14.30 15.00 -8.35
C GLU A 64 -13.13 14.14 -8.84
N PHE A 65 -12.05 14.75 -9.29
CA PHE A 65 -10.86 14.01 -9.68
C PHE A 65 -10.11 13.46 -8.45
N ALA A 66 -9.98 14.24 -7.37
CA ALA A 66 -9.30 13.83 -6.14
C ALA A 66 -9.93 12.61 -5.45
N ARG A 67 -11.26 12.40 -5.59
CA ARG A 67 -11.94 11.22 -5.02
C ARG A 67 -11.67 9.91 -5.77
N LEU A 68 -11.35 9.97 -7.07
CA LEU A 68 -11.25 8.78 -7.92
C LEU A 68 -10.11 7.83 -7.52
N PRO A 69 -8.88 8.30 -7.23
CA PRO A 69 -7.80 7.41 -6.80
C PRO A 69 -8.15 6.62 -5.54
N GLY A 70 -8.81 7.27 -4.56
CA GLY A 70 -9.24 6.60 -3.32
C GLY A 70 -10.29 5.52 -3.57
N ARG A 71 -11.29 5.82 -4.41
CA ARG A 71 -12.30 4.85 -4.84
C ARG A 71 -11.67 3.66 -5.56
N HIS A 72 -10.81 3.93 -6.54
CA HIS A 72 -10.14 2.87 -7.31
C HIS A 72 -9.31 1.96 -6.40
N ALA A 73 -8.53 2.52 -5.46
CA ALA A 73 -7.75 1.75 -4.51
C ALA A 73 -8.63 0.88 -3.58
N ALA A 74 -9.80 1.38 -3.17
CA ALA A 74 -10.74 0.61 -2.36
C ALA A 74 -11.34 -0.57 -3.16
N GLU A 75 -11.74 -0.32 -4.40
CA GLU A 75 -12.27 -1.34 -5.31
C GLU A 75 -11.23 -2.42 -5.62
N ASP A 76 -9.98 -2.02 -5.88
CA ASP A 76 -8.87 -2.93 -6.13
C ASP A 76 -8.59 -3.82 -4.91
N ARG A 77 -8.51 -3.24 -3.70
CA ARG A 77 -8.36 -4.02 -2.45
C ARG A 77 -9.51 -5.01 -2.25
N ALA A 78 -10.75 -4.61 -2.55
CA ALA A 78 -11.90 -5.50 -2.47
C ALA A 78 -11.78 -6.67 -3.46
N ARG A 79 -11.30 -6.42 -4.68
CA ARG A 79 -11.05 -7.43 -5.72
C ARG A 79 -9.94 -8.40 -5.30
N HIS A 80 -8.83 -7.90 -4.77
CA HIS A 80 -7.73 -8.72 -4.28
C HIS A 80 -8.15 -9.61 -3.11
N ARG A 81 -8.95 -9.09 -2.17
CA ARG A 81 -9.50 -9.90 -1.06
C ARG A 81 -10.38 -11.03 -1.55
N ARG A 82 -11.31 -10.77 -2.49
CA ARG A 82 -12.16 -11.82 -3.08
C ARG A 82 -11.34 -12.93 -3.71
N ARG A 83 -10.38 -12.58 -4.59
CA ARG A 83 -9.46 -13.56 -5.21
C ARG A 83 -8.68 -14.39 -4.19
N SER A 84 -8.23 -13.77 -3.10
CA SER A 84 -7.49 -14.50 -2.05
C SER A 84 -8.38 -15.45 -1.25
N TRP A 85 -9.68 -15.15 -1.15
CA TRP A 85 -10.68 -15.96 -0.45
C TRP A 85 -11.11 -17.15 -1.32
N ASP A 86 -11.45 -16.91 -2.60
CA ASP A 86 -11.78 -17.95 -3.58
C ASP A 86 -10.64 -18.97 -3.71
N ALA A 87 -9.38 -18.49 -3.80
CA ALA A 87 -8.22 -19.37 -3.89
C ALA A 87 -7.92 -20.16 -2.59
N ARG A 88 -8.44 -19.72 -1.44
CA ARG A 88 -8.33 -20.46 -0.18
C ARG A 88 -9.40 -21.53 -0.11
N GLU A 89 -10.64 -21.20 -0.49
CA GLU A 89 -11.77 -22.12 -0.52
C GLU A 89 -11.53 -23.28 -1.51
N GLU A 90 -11.01 -23.00 -2.71
CA GLU A 90 -10.65 -24.02 -3.69
C GLU A 90 -9.57 -24.99 -3.16
N ARG A 91 -8.58 -24.48 -2.41
CA ARG A 91 -7.55 -25.30 -1.76
C ARG A 91 -8.08 -26.11 -0.57
N ASP A 92 -9.01 -25.56 0.19
CA ASP A 92 -9.62 -26.26 1.34
C ASP A 92 -10.58 -27.36 0.84
N ILE A 93 -11.31 -27.13 -0.27
CA ILE A 93 -12.10 -28.16 -0.97
C ILE A 93 -11.19 -29.30 -1.45
N HIS A 94 -10.01 -29.01 -2.01
CA HIS A 94 -9.11 -30.06 -2.50
C HIS A 94 -8.38 -30.83 -1.38
N ARG A 95 -8.31 -30.28 -0.16
CA ARG A 95 -7.72 -30.96 1.02
C ARG A 95 -8.73 -31.75 1.84
N GLY A 96 -10.03 -31.51 1.68
CA GLY A 96 -11.09 -32.21 2.40
C GLY A 96 -11.47 -33.59 1.84
N TRP A 97 -10.90 -33.99 0.69
CA TRP A 97 -11.19 -35.26 0.00
C TRP A 97 -9.97 -36.19 -0.11
N ALA A 98 -9.00 -36.06 0.81
CA ALA A 98 -7.87 -36.97 0.99
C ALA A 98 -7.78 -37.38 2.46
#